data_AF-A0A915EGZ2-F1
#
_entry.id   AF-A0A915EGZ2-F1
#
_cell.length_a   1.000
_cell.length_b   1.000
_cell.length_c   1.000
_cell.angle_alpha   90.00
_cell.angle_beta   90.00
_cell.angle_gamma   90.00
#
_symmetry.space_group_name_H-M   'P 1'
#
loop_
_entity.id
_entity.type
_entity.pdbx_description
1 polymer ?
#
loop_
_entity_poly.entity_id
_entity_poly.type
_entity_poly.pdbx_seq_one_letter_code
_entity_poly.pdbx_strand_id
1 'polypeptide(L)' 'MDKISLEQMLKQMDSSARMENDVRDVLTDYVDDYLNQLLKKSCELAMHRGSKKLQIKDVENALEHYFK' A
#
# COMPACT_ATOMS: atom_id res chain seq x y z
N MET A 1 7.98 2.96 -3.25
CA MET A 1 8.02 3.68 -1.94
C MET A 1 9.44 4.16 -1.64
N ASP A 2 9.67 5.26 -0.90
CA ASP A 2 11.04 5.69 -0.54
C ASP A 2 11.66 4.78 0.54
N LYS A 3 12.85 4.23 0.29
CA LYS A 3 13.56 3.32 1.22
C LYS A 3 13.77 3.92 2.62
N ILE A 4 13.87 5.25 2.70
CA ILE A 4 14.01 6.02 3.95
C ILE A 4 12.76 5.89 4.83
N SER A 5 11.57 5.79 4.23
CA SER A 5 10.29 5.73 4.95
C SER A 5 10.13 4.42 5.72
N LEU A 6 10.55 3.28 5.16
CA LEU A 6 10.50 1.97 5.83
C LEU A 6 11.38 1.93 7.08
N GLU A 7 12.59 2.49 7.03
CA GLU A 7 13.48 2.54 8.20
C GLU A 7 12.95 3.47 9.29
N GLN A 8 12.34 4.59 8.89
CA GLN A 8 11.68 5.49 9.84
C GLN A 8 10.50 4.81 10.53
N MET A 9 9.70 4.04 9.79
CA MET A 9 8.60 3.24 10.35
C MET A 9 9.12 2.18 11.32
N LEU A 10 10.19 1.46 10.97
CA LEU A 10 10.80 0.48 11.88
C LEU A 10 11.27 1.13 13.19
N LYS A 11 11.95 2.28 13.10
CA LYS A 11 12.43 3.02 14.29
C LYS A 11 11.31 3.54 15.19
N GLN A 12 10.13 3.83 14.63
CA GLN A 12 8.95 4.23 15.41
C GLN A 12 8.39 3.07 16.24
N MET A 13 8.54 1.82 15.75
CA MET A 13 8.09 0.62 16.44
C MET A 13 9.14 0.10 17.43
N ASP A 14 10.39 0.02 16.98
CA ASP A 14 11.53 -0.44 17.76
C ASP A 14 12.79 0.31 17.33
N SER A 15 13.30 1.14 18.23
CA SER A 15 14.50 1.96 17.99
C SER A 15 15.79 1.15 17.93
N SER A 16 15.78 -0.09 18.43
CA SER A 16 16.93 -1.01 18.44
C SER A 16 16.98 -1.93 17.23
N ALA A 17 15.84 -2.15 16.57
CA ALA A 17 15.73 -3.02 15.40
C ALA A 17 16.49 -2.44 14.19
N ARG A 18 17.08 -3.35 13.39
CA ARG A 18 17.74 -3.03 12.13
C ARG A 18 17.16 -3.91 11.03
N MET A 19 16.96 -3.32 9.86
CA MET A 19 16.48 -4.04 8.68
C MET A 19 17.66 -4.38 7.78
N GLU A 20 17.78 -5.66 7.43
CA GLU A 20 18.73 -6.10 6.41
C GLU A 20 18.33 -5.58 5.03
N ASN A 21 19.31 -5.38 4.15
CA ASN A 21 19.04 -4.80 2.83
C ASN A 21 18.09 -5.66 1.99
N ASP A 22 18.31 -6.97 1.99
CA ASP A 22 17.50 -7.91 1.21
C ASP A 22 16.05 -7.95 1.72
N VAL A 23 15.86 -7.88 3.03
CA VAL A 23 14.52 -7.78 3.65
C VAL A 23 13.85 -6.46 3.25
N ARG A 24 14.60 -5.36 3.24
CA ARG A 24 14.08 -4.04 2.81
C ARG A 24 13.64 -4.05 1.36
N ASP A 25 14.42 -4.66 0.48
CA ASP A 25 14.10 -4.73 -0.95
C ASP A 25 12.83 -5.56 -1.17
N VAL A 26 12.71 -6.73 -0.52
CA VAL A 26 11.49 -7.55 -0.56
C VAL A 26 10.26 -6.80 -0.03
N LEU A 27 10.39 -6.09 1.10
CA LEU A 27 9.29 -5.30 1.65
C LEU A 27 8.91 -4.12 0.74
N THR A 28 9.87 -3.51 0.06
CA THR A 28 9.61 -2.42 -0.91
C THR A 28 8.81 -2.96 -2.09
N ASP A 29 9.24 -4.09 -2.65
CA ASP A 29 8.54 -4.74 -3.77
C ASP A 29 7.13 -5.16 -3.37
N TYR A 30 6.97 -5.73 -2.18
CA TYR A 30 5.68 -6.10 -1.63
C TYR A 30 4.73 -4.90 -1.50
N VAL A 31 5.22 -3.77 -0.99
CA VAL A 31 4.41 -2.55 -0.86
C VAL A 31 4.00 -2.02 -2.22
N ASP A 32 4.92 -1.99 -3.19
CA ASP A 32 4.62 -1.48 -4.52
C ASP A 32 3.58 -2.39 -5.23
N ASP A 33 3.67 -3.71 -5.08
CA ASP A 33 2.65 -4.64 -5.58
C ASP A 33 1.29 -4.45 -4.88
N TYR A 34 1.29 -4.33 -3.55
CA TYR A 34 0.08 -4.06 -2.78
C TYR A 34 -0.62 -2.77 -3.23
N LEU A 35 0.15 -1.69 -3.42
CA LEU A 35 -0.39 -0.41 -3.91
C LEU A 35 -0.99 -0.55 -5.32
N ASN A 36 -0.32 -1.29 -6.21
CA ASN A 36 -0.84 -1.54 -7.56
C ASN A 36 -2.16 -2.33 -7.52
N GLN A 37 -2.23 -3.38 -6.70
CA GLN A 37 -3.46 -4.16 -6.53
C GLN A 37 -4.60 -3.30 -5.94
N LEU A 38 -4.30 -2.52 -4.90
CA LEU A 38 -5.27 -1.64 -4.24
C LEU A 38 -5.81 -0.58 -5.22
N LEU A 39 -4.92 0.10 -5.95
CA LEU A 39 -5.31 1.11 -6.93
C LEU A 39 -6.11 0.52 -8.08
N LYS A 40 -5.71 -0.65 -8.58
CA LYS A 40 -6.47 -1.36 -9.61
C LYS A 40 -7.89 -1.64 -9.13
N LYS A 41 -8.05 -2.22 -7.94
CA LYS A 41 -9.35 -2.53 -7.34
C LYS A 41 -10.20 -1.28 -7.14
N SER A 42 -9.59 -0.22 -6.63
CA SER A 42 -10.28 1.06 -6.39
C SER A 42 -10.74 1.72 -7.70
N CYS A 43 -9.91 1.66 -8.75
CA CYS A 43 -10.30 2.13 -10.08
C CYS A 43 -11.43 1.29 -10.70
N GLU A 44 -11.41 -0.03 -10.52
CA GLU A 44 -12.52 -0.91 -10.93
C GLU A 44 -13.84 -0.51 -10.23
N LEU A 45 -13.79 -0.18 -8.94
CA LEU A 45 -14.96 0.30 -8.18
C LEU A 45 -15.46 1.67 -8.67
N ALA A 46 -14.53 2.58 -8.98
CA ALA A 46 -14.87 3.88 -9.57
C ALA A 46 -15.60 3.72 -10.91
N MET A 47 -15.11 2.81 -11.77
CA MET A 47 -15.75 2.48 -13.04
C MET A 47 -17.10 1.80 -12.84
N HIS A 48 -17.22 0.89 -11.87
CA HIS A 48 -18.47 0.18 -11.56
C HIS A 48 -19.61 1.13 -11.17
N ARG A 49 -19.31 2.22 -10.46
CA ARG A 49 -20.31 3.27 -10.16
C ARG A 49 -20.57 4.25 -11.32
N GLY A 50 -20.02 4.00 -12.50
CA GLY A 50 -20.14 4.87 -13.67
C GLY A 50 -19.27 6.14 -13.63
N SER A 51 -18.23 6.19 -12.80
CA SER A 51 -17.33 7.35 -12.68
C SER A 51 -15.99 7.10 -13.36
N LYS A 52 -15.44 8.15 -13.99
CA LYS A 52 -14.05 8.16 -14.49
C LYS A 52 -13.06 8.80 -13.50
N LYS A 53 -13.53 9.20 -12.32
CA LYS A 53 -12.71 9.82 -11.28
C LYS A 53 -12.66 8.88 -10.08
N LEU A 54 -11.45 8.53 -9.66
CA LEU A 54 -11.22 7.82 -8.40
C LEU A 54 -11.61 8.72 -7.22
N GLN A 55 -12.30 8.18 -6.23
CA GLN A 55 -12.70 8.89 -5.02
C GLN A 55 -12.32 8.07 -3.78
N ILE A 56 -12.25 8.73 -2.63
CA ILE A 56 -11.87 8.11 -1.34
C ILE A 56 -12.72 6.87 -1.04
N LYS A 57 -14.04 6.95 -1.28
CA LYS A 57 -14.96 5.82 -1.07
C LYS A 57 -14.64 4.56 -1.88
N ASP A 58 -13.94 4.68 -3.00
CA ASP A 58 -13.49 3.50 -3.75
C ASP A 58 -12.35 2.78 -3.05
N VAL A 59 -11.42 3.57 -2.50
CA VAL A 59 -10.26 3.06 -1.76
C VAL A 59 -10.70 2.48 -0.43
N GLU A 60 -11.58 3.15 0.30
CA GLU A 60 -12.18 2.63 1.55
C GLU A 60 -12.88 1.30 1.30
N ASN A 61 -13.73 1.22 0.27
CA ASN A 61 -14.43 -0.03 -0.05
C ASN A 61 -13.47 -1.14 -0.49
N ALA A 62 -12.43 -0.81 -1.28
CA ALA A 62 -11.39 -1.77 -1.65
C ALA A 62 -10.70 -2.34 -0.41
N LEU A 63 -10.25 -1.48 0.52
CA LEU A 63 -9.58 -1.89 1.76
C LEU A 63 -10.49 -2.76 2.65
N GLU A 64 -11.76 -2.37 2.83
CA GLU A 64 -12.68 -3.06 3.76
C GLU A 64 -13.17 -4.43 3.26
N HIS A 65 -13.21 -4.64 1.94
CA HIS A 65 -13.85 -5.81 1.34
C HIS A 65 -12.93 -6.71 0.52
N TYR A 66 -11.75 -6.24 0.11
CA TYR A 66 -10.84 -7.01 -0.75
C TYR A 66 -9.47 -7.31 -0.12
N PHE A 67 -9.01 -6.50 0.83
CA PHE A 67 -7.66 -6.61 1.41
C PHE A 67 -7.66 -6.91 2.94
N LYS A 68 -8.71 -7.56 3.44
CA LYS A 68 -8.82 -7.97 4.85
C LYS A 68 -7.89 -9.12 5.22
#